data_AF-A0A3R6L474-F1
#
_entry.id   AF-A0A3R6L474-F1
#
_cell.length_a   1.000
_cell.length_b   1.000
_cell.length_c   1.000
_cell.angle_alpha   90.00
_cell.angle_beta   90.00
_cell.angle_gamma   90.00
#
_symmetry.space_group_name_H-M   'P 1'
#
loop_
_entity.id
_entity.type
_entity.pdbx_description
1 polymer ?
#
loop_
_entity_poly.entity_id
_entity_poly.type
_entity_poly.pdbx_seq_one_letter_code
_entity_poly.pdbx_strand_id
1 'polypeptide(L)'
;MAEIIYFGTNGCSGHYPIGIDKTLTGEEYNKWCECDNDFWKDNIRKNPGRHLIKHHGETYTNYGVPFSVDEDRVGDHTELFWKGIHTKEEIVNLIKNNQFLARQFKMDEAIKKVATVCGVRYKDVKSAINMTQAFAGGKKEGNKKAAEAKRKL
;
A
#
# COMPACT_ATOMS: atom_id res chain seq x y z
N MET A 1 3.19 -16.18 -1.15
CA MET A 1 2.45 -15.13 -0.45
C MET A 1 2.72 -13.80 -1.07
N ALA A 2 1.66 -13.06 -1.38
CA ALA A 2 1.77 -11.63 -1.61
C ALA A 2 2.45 -10.98 -0.40
N GLU A 3 3.37 -10.07 -0.63
CA GLU A 3 4.04 -9.31 0.43
C GLU A 3 3.29 -8.02 0.76
N ILE A 4 2.41 -7.58 -0.13
CA ILE A 4 1.63 -6.36 0.01
C ILE A 4 0.15 -6.72 -0.14
N ILE A 5 -0.62 -6.53 0.92
CA ILE A 5 -2.03 -6.90 0.98
C ILE A 5 -2.85 -5.67 1.30
N TYR A 6 -3.79 -5.36 0.42
CA TYR A 6 -4.87 -4.43 0.69
C TYR A 6 -6.03 -5.16 1.37
N PHE A 7 -6.69 -4.51 2.31
CA PHE A 7 -7.91 -4.99 2.93
C PHE A 7 -8.91 -3.84 3.06
N GLY A 8 -10.11 -4.00 2.53
CA GLY A 8 -11.10 -2.93 2.49
C GLY A 8 -12.23 -3.24 1.52
N THR A 9 -13.08 -2.25 1.29
CA THR A 9 -14.15 -2.29 0.28
C THR A 9 -13.64 -1.78 -1.07
N ASN A 10 -14.19 -2.25 -2.18
CA ASN A 10 -13.81 -1.75 -3.50
C ASN A 10 -14.97 -1.74 -4.50
N GLY A 11 -15.90 -0.82 -4.27
CA GLY A 11 -17.08 -0.58 -5.10
C GLY A 11 -18.24 -1.54 -4.81
N CYS A 12 -18.13 -2.36 -3.76
CA CYS A 12 -19.16 -3.29 -3.31
C CYS A 12 -19.08 -3.50 -1.80
N SER A 13 -20.20 -3.94 -1.23
CA SER A 13 -20.32 -4.12 0.21
C SER A 13 -19.52 -5.31 0.71
N GLY A 14 -18.88 -5.14 1.87
CA GLY A 14 -18.04 -6.13 2.53
C GLY A 14 -16.55 -5.87 2.33
N HIS A 15 -15.76 -6.18 3.37
CA HIS A 15 -14.30 -6.08 3.34
C HIS A 15 -13.70 -7.33 2.70
N TYR A 16 -12.74 -7.14 1.80
CA TYR A 16 -12.04 -8.26 1.19
C TYR A 16 -10.55 -7.98 0.98
N PRO A 17 -9.72 -9.03 1.09
CA PRO A 17 -8.29 -8.92 0.85
C PRO A 17 -7.96 -8.97 -0.65
N ILE A 18 -6.99 -8.15 -1.05
CA ILE A 18 -6.42 -8.14 -2.39
C ILE A 18 -4.90 -8.11 -2.26
N GLY A 19 -4.21 -9.06 -2.86
CA GLY A 19 -2.75 -9.00 -2.99
C GLY A 19 -2.36 -8.01 -4.09
N ILE A 20 -1.49 -7.06 -3.76
CA ILE A 20 -1.11 -5.93 -4.63
C ILE A 20 0.05 -6.31 -5.55
N ASP A 21 1.02 -7.03 -5.03
CA ASP A 21 2.19 -7.51 -5.76
C ASP A 21 1.96 -8.88 -6.42
N LYS A 22 1.01 -9.67 -5.88
CA LYS A 22 0.63 -10.98 -6.42
C LYS A 22 -0.79 -11.35 -6.03
N THR A 23 -1.50 -12.09 -6.89
CA THR A 23 -2.82 -12.66 -6.56
C THR A 23 -2.72 -13.61 -5.36
N LEU A 24 -3.65 -13.49 -4.42
CA LEU A 24 -3.76 -14.38 -3.25
C LEU A 24 -4.26 -15.77 -3.66
N THR A 25 -3.74 -16.81 -3.01
CA THR A 25 -4.39 -18.13 -3.05
C THR A 25 -5.69 -18.11 -2.21
N GLY A 26 -6.56 -19.10 -2.36
CA GLY A 26 -7.77 -19.20 -1.53
C GLY A 26 -7.47 -19.32 -0.04
N GLU A 27 -6.37 -19.99 0.33
CA GLU A 27 -5.92 -20.07 1.72
C GLU A 27 -5.43 -18.71 2.24
N GLU A 28 -4.64 -17.99 1.44
CA GLU A 28 -4.16 -16.65 1.80
C GLU A 28 -5.34 -15.67 1.93
N TYR A 29 -6.31 -15.73 1.01
CA TYR A 29 -7.54 -14.94 1.07
C TYR A 29 -8.27 -15.16 2.40
N ASN A 30 -8.53 -16.41 2.78
CA ASN A 30 -9.28 -16.72 4.00
C ASN A 30 -8.56 -16.24 5.27
N LYS A 31 -7.22 -16.29 5.31
CA LYS A 31 -6.43 -15.78 6.45
C LYS A 31 -6.57 -14.27 6.64
N TRP A 32 -6.73 -13.52 5.56
CA TRP A 32 -6.89 -12.06 5.66
C TRP A 32 -8.33 -11.64 5.95
N CYS A 33 -9.34 -12.46 5.63
CA CYS A 33 -10.71 -12.23 6.07
C CYS A 33 -10.86 -12.21 7.59
N GLU A 34 -9.93 -12.79 8.35
CA GLU A 34 -9.90 -12.69 9.82
C GLU A 34 -9.77 -11.24 10.32
N CYS A 35 -9.30 -10.31 9.49
CA CYS A 35 -9.24 -8.89 9.80
C CYS A 35 -10.61 -8.21 9.82
N ASP A 36 -11.67 -8.84 9.29
CA ASP A 36 -13.06 -8.34 9.35
C ASP A 36 -13.70 -8.66 10.72
N ASN A 37 -13.17 -8.09 11.80
CA ASN A 37 -13.77 -8.26 13.13
C ASN A 37 -13.71 -6.98 13.96
N ASP A 38 -14.56 -6.91 14.99
CA ASP A 38 -14.75 -5.71 15.81
C ASP A 38 -13.46 -5.26 16.51
N PHE A 39 -12.58 -6.20 16.88
CA PHE A 39 -11.30 -5.87 17.51
C PHE A 39 -10.38 -5.10 16.55
N TRP A 40 -10.27 -5.53 15.30
CA TRP A 40 -9.50 -4.82 14.27
C TRP A 40 -10.11 -3.46 13.95
N LYS A 41 -11.44 -3.42 13.73
CA LYS A 41 -12.19 -2.19 13.44
C LYS A 41 -11.98 -1.14 14.54
N ASP A 42 -12.12 -1.55 15.80
CA ASP A 42 -11.92 -0.66 16.95
C ASP A 42 -10.48 -0.17 17.06
N ASN A 43 -9.50 -1.03 16.78
CA ASN A 43 -8.10 -0.64 16.83
C ASN A 43 -7.78 0.42 15.78
N ILE A 44 -8.23 0.25 14.53
CA ILE A 44 -8.00 1.24 13.45
C ILE A 44 -8.75 2.55 13.73
N ARG A 45 -9.96 2.47 14.30
CA ARG A 45 -10.71 3.67 14.70
C ARG A 45 -10.00 4.48 15.78
N LYS A 46 -9.42 3.82 16.78
CA LYS A 46 -8.69 4.49 17.87
C LYS A 46 -7.29 4.93 17.46
N ASN A 47 -6.64 4.14 16.61
CA ASN A 47 -5.26 4.31 16.20
C ASN A 47 -5.16 4.21 14.67
N PRO A 48 -5.46 5.29 13.93
CA PRO A 48 -5.23 5.31 12.49
C PRO A 48 -3.75 5.57 12.17
N GLY A 49 -3.33 5.15 10.97
CA GLY A 49 -1.99 5.35 10.46
C GLY A 49 -1.14 4.09 10.56
N ARG A 50 0.15 4.27 10.85
CA ARG A 50 1.16 3.21 10.74
C ARG A 50 1.32 2.43 12.04
N HIS A 51 1.18 1.11 11.95
CA HIS A 51 1.33 0.16 13.06
C HIS A 51 2.22 -1.02 12.66
N LEU A 52 2.86 -1.67 13.64
CA LEU A 52 3.48 -2.98 13.44
C LEU A 52 2.54 -4.03 14.00
N ILE A 53 2.29 -5.07 13.22
CA ILE A 53 1.44 -6.19 13.62
C ILE A 53 2.14 -7.52 13.37
N LYS A 54 1.69 -8.56 14.07
CA LYS A 54 2.02 -9.94 13.74
C LYS A 54 0.76 -10.63 13.23
N HIS A 55 0.83 -11.25 12.07
CA HIS A 55 -0.26 -12.03 11.48
C HIS A 55 0.29 -13.37 11.02
N HIS A 56 -0.28 -14.47 11.51
CA HIS A 56 0.17 -15.85 11.22
C HIS A 56 1.70 -16.06 11.36
N GLY A 57 2.30 -15.51 12.42
CA GLY A 57 3.73 -15.65 12.72
C GLY A 57 4.66 -14.70 11.98
N GLU A 58 4.14 -13.92 11.03
CA GLU A 58 4.90 -12.98 10.21
C GLU A 58 4.68 -11.54 10.69
N THR A 59 5.71 -10.70 10.55
CA THR A 59 5.61 -9.27 10.91
C THR A 59 5.21 -8.46 9.70
N TYR A 60 4.22 -7.57 9.88
CA TYR A 60 3.79 -6.63 8.85
C TYR A 60 3.80 -5.20 9.39
N THR A 61 4.15 -4.27 8.51
CA THR A 61 3.82 -2.86 8.67
C THR A 61 2.43 -2.65 8.10
N ASN A 62 1.50 -2.27 8.96
CA ASN A 62 0.14 -1.92 8.62
C ASN A 62 0.01 -0.40 8.48
N TYR A 63 -0.79 0.06 7.51
CA TYR A 63 -1.30 1.42 7.46
C TYR A 63 -2.82 1.38 7.34
N GLY A 64 -3.54 1.78 8.40
CA GLY A 64 -5.00 1.72 8.47
C GLY A 64 -5.67 3.08 8.57
N VAL A 65 -6.87 3.20 8.00
CA VAL A 65 -7.75 4.37 8.14
C VAL A 65 -9.19 3.93 8.43
N PRO A 66 -9.95 4.67 9.26
CA PRO A 66 -11.28 4.25 9.71
C PRO A 66 -12.37 4.76 8.75
N PHE A 67 -12.15 4.55 7.46
CA PHE A 67 -13.09 4.87 6.41
C PHE A 67 -12.87 3.96 5.21
N SER A 68 -13.91 3.87 4.38
CA SER A 68 -13.86 3.30 3.04
C SER A 68 -13.95 4.41 1.99
N VAL A 69 -13.57 4.10 0.74
CA VAL A 69 -13.63 5.08 -0.36
C VAL A 69 -15.06 5.30 -0.88
N ASP A 70 -15.89 4.28 -0.76
CA ASP A 70 -17.17 4.07 -1.42
C ASP A 70 -18.35 3.93 -0.46
N GLU A 71 -18.09 3.81 0.85
CA GLU A 71 -19.12 3.71 1.88
C GLU A 71 -18.84 4.76 2.99
N ASP A 72 -19.90 5.48 3.39
CA ASP A 72 -19.93 6.38 4.55
C ASP A 72 -20.55 5.67 5.77
N ARG A 73 -20.33 4.35 5.91
CA ARG A 73 -20.92 3.56 7.00
C ARG A 73 -20.06 3.57 8.24
N VAL A 74 -20.72 3.52 9.39
CA VAL A 74 -20.07 3.36 10.69
C VAL A 74 -19.54 1.94 10.77
N GLY A 75 -18.22 1.79 10.93
CA GLY A 75 -17.55 0.48 11.07
C GLY A 75 -16.62 0.12 9.91
N ASP A 76 -16.53 0.97 8.89
CA ASP A 76 -15.62 0.77 7.77
C ASP A 76 -14.16 1.10 8.10
N HIS A 77 -13.26 0.33 7.50
CA HIS A 77 -11.84 0.55 7.57
C HIS A 77 -11.17 0.11 6.28
N THR A 78 -10.07 0.80 5.95
CA THR A 78 -9.20 0.47 4.84
C THR A 78 -7.79 0.29 5.37
N GLU A 79 -7.14 -0.81 5.00
CA GLU A 79 -5.84 -1.19 5.52
C GLU A 79 -4.91 -1.67 4.40
N LEU A 80 -3.61 -1.41 4.61
CA LEU A 80 -2.53 -1.94 3.79
C LEU A 80 -1.54 -2.64 4.70
N PHE A 81 -1.26 -3.91 4.44
CA PHE A 81 -0.24 -4.69 5.12
C PHE A 81 0.94 -4.88 4.18
N TRP A 82 2.14 -4.52 4.64
CA TRP A 82 3.38 -4.74 3.92
C TRP A 82 4.33 -5.57 4.79
N LYS A 83 4.67 -6.77 4.33
CA LYS A 83 5.53 -7.71 5.05
C LYS A 83 6.86 -7.05 5.41
N GLY A 84 7.27 -7.20 6.67
CA GLY A 84 8.49 -6.60 7.23
C GLY A 84 8.24 -5.30 8.01
N ILE A 85 9.33 -4.67 8.42
CA ILE A 85 9.33 -3.41 9.17
C ILE A 85 9.69 -2.28 8.22
N HIS A 86 8.72 -1.41 7.97
CA HIS A 86 8.81 -0.24 7.11
C HIS A 86 8.48 1.00 7.92
N THR A 87 9.07 2.12 7.52
CA THR A 87 8.80 3.45 8.03
C THR A 87 7.42 3.93 7.57
N LYS A 88 6.91 4.98 8.23
CA LYS A 88 5.66 5.63 7.83
C LYS A 88 5.80 6.21 6.42
N GLU A 89 6.96 6.79 6.12
CA GLU A 89 7.28 7.41 4.84
C GLU A 89 7.25 6.38 3.72
N GLU A 90 7.87 5.21 3.92
CA GLU A 90 7.89 4.12 2.92
C GLU A 90 6.47 3.63 2.59
N ILE A 91 5.67 3.29 3.59
CA ILE A 91 4.31 2.75 3.36
C ILE A 91 3.37 3.81 2.78
N VAL A 92 3.47 5.08 3.20
CA VAL A 92 2.70 6.17 2.62
C VAL A 92 3.12 6.44 1.17
N ASN A 93 4.41 6.37 0.86
CA ASN A 93 4.90 6.51 -0.51
C ASN A 93 4.40 5.36 -1.39
N LEU A 94 4.40 4.13 -0.89
CA LEU A 94 3.80 2.98 -1.59
C LEU A 94 2.33 3.24 -1.92
N ILE A 95 1.53 3.71 -0.95
CA ILE A 95 0.11 4.02 -1.15
C ILE A 95 -0.09 5.08 -2.22
N LYS A 96 0.61 6.22 -2.12
CA LYS A 96 0.44 7.36 -3.05
C LYS A 96 0.74 6.99 -4.49
N ASN A 97 1.65 6.04 -4.68
CA ASN A 97 2.24 5.78 -5.98
C ASN A 97 1.58 4.58 -6.69
N ASN A 98 0.83 3.76 -5.97
CA ASN A 98 -0.05 2.77 -6.57
C ASN A 98 -1.43 3.42 -6.81
N GLN A 99 -1.90 3.48 -8.07
CA GLN A 99 -3.16 4.16 -8.39
C GLN A 99 -4.38 3.58 -7.67
N PHE A 100 -4.43 2.25 -7.53
CA PHE A 100 -5.49 1.58 -6.79
C PHE A 100 -5.44 1.99 -5.32
N LEU A 101 -4.30 1.86 -4.64
CA LEU A 101 -4.15 2.22 -3.23
C LEU A 101 -4.42 3.72 -2.99
N ALA A 102 -3.85 4.61 -3.81
CA ALA A 102 -4.05 6.05 -3.67
C ALA A 102 -5.54 6.45 -3.71
N ARG A 103 -6.33 5.75 -4.52
CA ARG A 103 -7.79 5.91 -4.55
C ARG A 103 -8.42 5.43 -3.25
N GLN A 104 -8.09 4.20 -2.82
CA GLN A 104 -8.69 3.60 -1.61
C GLN A 104 -8.43 4.43 -0.35
N PHE A 105 -7.22 4.96 -0.21
CA PHE A 105 -6.84 5.79 0.94
C PHE A 105 -7.20 7.28 0.78
N LYS A 106 -8.00 7.66 -0.22
CA LYS A 106 -8.38 9.05 -0.55
C LYS A 106 -7.16 10.00 -0.71
N MET A 107 -5.99 9.45 -1.03
CA MET A 107 -4.76 10.23 -1.24
C MET A 107 -4.70 10.85 -2.64
N ASP A 108 -5.43 10.28 -3.61
CA ASP A 108 -5.52 10.84 -4.96
C ASP A 108 -6.17 12.23 -4.98
N GLU A 109 -7.22 12.43 -4.18
CA GLU A 109 -7.87 13.73 -4.01
C GLU A 109 -6.95 14.74 -3.31
N ALA A 110 -6.14 14.31 -2.35
CA ALA A 110 -5.13 15.18 -1.74
C ALA A 110 -4.08 15.62 -2.78
N ILE A 111 -3.62 14.71 -3.65
CA ILE A 111 -2.69 15.03 -4.74
C ILE A 111 -3.32 15.98 -5.75
N LYS A 112 -4.59 15.77 -6.13
CA LYS A 112 -5.36 16.68 -7.00
C LYS A 112 -5.49 18.07 -6.36
N LYS A 113 -5.82 18.13 -5.07
CA LYS A 113 -5.95 19.40 -4.34
C LYS A 113 -4.62 20.16 -4.31
N VAL A 114 -3.50 19.48 -4.06
CA VAL A 114 -2.17 20.09 -4.13
C VAL A 114 -1.88 20.58 -5.55
N ALA A 115 -2.17 19.79 -6.57
CA ALA A 115 -1.97 20.19 -7.96
C ALA A 115 -2.75 21.48 -8.31
N THR A 116 -4.02 21.55 -7.89
CA THR A 116 -4.86 22.74 -8.06
C THR A 116 -4.29 23.96 -7.33
N VAL A 117 -3.91 23.83 -6.05
CA VAL A 117 -3.32 24.92 -5.26
C VAL A 117 -2.02 25.42 -5.87
N CYS A 118 -1.20 24.51 -6.40
CA CYS A 118 0.08 24.84 -7.02
C CYS A 118 -0.03 25.26 -8.50
N GLY A 119 -1.23 25.29 -9.08
CA GLY A 119 -1.43 25.63 -10.49
C GLY A 119 -0.77 24.66 -11.49
N VAL A 120 -0.51 23.43 -11.07
CA VAL A 120 0.12 22.39 -11.90
C VAL A 120 -0.91 21.36 -12.36
N ARG A 121 -0.69 20.75 -13.52
CA ARG A 121 -1.61 19.70 -14.00
C ARG A 121 -1.37 18.44 -13.17
N TYR A 122 -2.44 17.87 -12.62
CA TYR A 122 -2.39 16.63 -11.84
C TYR A 122 -1.62 15.49 -12.54
N LYS A 123 -1.77 15.34 -13.86
CA LYS A 123 -1.03 14.35 -14.65
C LYS A 123 0.50 14.52 -14.60
N ASP A 124 0.98 15.76 -14.50
CA ASP A 124 2.41 16.05 -14.45
C ASP A 124 2.99 15.68 -13.08
N VAL A 125 2.23 15.92 -12.01
CA VAL A 125 2.58 15.49 -10.64
C VAL A 125 2.66 13.98 -10.56
N LYS A 126 1.65 13.26 -11.08
CA LYS A 126 1.66 11.78 -11.20
C LYS A 126 2.87 11.28 -11.98
N SER A 127 3.17 11.90 -13.12
CA SER A 127 4.31 11.49 -13.96
C SER A 127 5.65 11.68 -13.25
N ALA A 128 5.84 12.79 -12.53
CA ALA A 128 7.05 13.05 -11.76
C ALA A 128 7.24 12.06 -10.61
N ILE A 129 6.15 11.72 -9.90
CA ILE A 129 6.13 10.70 -8.86
C ILE A 129 6.57 9.34 -9.42
N ASN A 130 5.95 8.90 -10.51
CA ASN A 130 6.27 7.62 -11.16
C ASN A 130 7.72 7.57 -11.64
N MET A 131 8.24 8.66 -12.24
CA MET A 131 9.64 8.73 -12.65
C MET A 131 10.58 8.60 -11.45
N THR A 132 10.32 9.33 -10.36
CA THR A 132 11.15 9.28 -9.14
C THR A 132 11.25 7.85 -8.59
N GLN A 133 10.17 7.06 -8.69
CA GLN A 133 10.19 5.65 -8.30
C GLN A 133 10.98 4.75 -9.23
N ALA A 134 10.91 4.96 -10.55
CA ALA A 134 11.74 4.21 -11.49
C ALA A 134 13.23 4.43 -11.19
N PHE A 135 13.61 5.64 -10.77
CA PHE A 135 14.97 5.93 -10.32
C PHE A 135 15.29 5.37 -8.92
N ALA A 136 14.33 5.37 -7.99
CA ALA A 136 14.51 4.80 -6.65
C ALA A 136 14.61 3.25 -6.65
N GLY A 137 13.82 2.57 -7.49
CA GLY A 137 13.90 1.13 -7.71
C GLY A 137 15.08 0.70 -8.58
N GLY A 138 15.78 1.65 -9.20
CA GLY A 138 16.91 1.42 -10.11
C GLY A 138 18.28 1.23 -9.44
N LYS A 139 18.43 1.42 -8.12
CA LYS A 139 19.70 1.12 -7.43
C LYS A 139 19.81 -0.35 -7.04
N LYS A 140 19.97 -1.21 -8.04
CA LYS A 140 20.94 -2.31 -7.97
C LYS A 140 22.05 -2.03 -8.96
N GLU A 141 22.92 -1.09 -8.60
CA GLU A 141 24.22 -0.94 -9.24
C GLU A 141 25.13 -2.08 -8.75
N GLY A 142 24.78 -3.28 -9.18
CA GLY A 142 25.42 -4.53 -8.82
C GLY A 142 25.54 -5.41 -10.05
N ASN A 143 26.05 -4.90 -11.17
CA ASN A 143 26.52 -5.78 -12.25
C ASN A 143 27.50 -5.18 -13.27
N LYS A 144 28.29 -4.15 -12.92
CA LYS A 144 29.43 -3.75 -13.77
C LYS A 144 30.75 -4.44 -13.44
N LYS A 145 30.88 -5.11 -12.27
CA LYS A 145 32.11 -5.85 -11.91
C LYS A 145 32.14 -7.33 -12.33
N ALA A 146 31.01 -7.95 -12.67
CA ALA A 146 30.99 -9.36 -13.09
C ALA A 146 31.32 -9.56 -14.58
N ALA A 147 31.13 -8.54 -15.43
CA ALA A 147 31.41 -8.61 -16.85
C ALA A 147 32.91 -8.42 -17.18
N GLU A 148 33.69 -7.81 -16.29
CA GLU A 148 35.13 -7.57 -16.51
C GLU A 148 36.01 -8.75 -16.05
N ALA A 149 35.51 -9.60 -15.16
CA ALA A 149 36.21 -10.80 -14.69
C ALA A 149 36.16 -11.98 -15.67
N LYS A 150 35.20 -12.01 -16.60
CA LYS A 150 35.08 -13.06 -17.64
C LYS A 150 35.89 -12.77 -18.91
N ARG A 151 36.65 -11.68 -18.95
CA ARG A 151 37.51 -11.30 -20.08
C ARG A 151 39.01 -11.43 -19.77
N LYS A 152 39.35 -11.97 -18.59
CA LYS A 152 40.73 -12.19 -18.11
C LYS A 152 41.02 -13.64 -17.65
N LEU A 153 40.19 -14.59 -18.05
CA LEU A 153 40.48 -16.03 -18.06
C LEU A 153 40.37 -16.52 -19.49
#